data_AF-A0AAJ2EW22-F1
#
_entry.id   AF-A0AAJ2EW22-F1
#
_cell.length_a   1.000
_cell.length_b   1.000
_cell.length_c   1.000
_cell.angle_alpha   90.00
_cell.angle_beta   90.00
_cell.angle_gamma   90.00
#
_symmetry.space_group_name_H-M   'P 1'
#
loop_
_entity.id
_entity.type
_entity.pdbx_description
1 polymer ?
#
loop_
_entity_poly.entity_id
_entity_poly.type
_entity_poly.pdbx_seq_one_letter_code
_entity_poly.pdbx_strand_id
1 'polypeptide(L)'
;MAQILRILGADLDRTETWIRYDKAMCLDCVSSCCTLPVEARLSDLIRMGVVDEFEKGEPLKDIAKRLKKEGIVERLNAKTGLFTLVRLSNNDCLYLHPKTRLCTIYDQRPETCRNHPRVGPRPGYCAYKPQKLR
;
A
#
# COMPACT_ATOMS: atom_id res chain seq x y z
N MET A 1 -25.85 -7.81 -25.55
CA MET A 1 -24.95 -6.75 -26.05
C MET A 1 -24.10 -6.25 -24.89
N ALA A 2 -23.10 -7.03 -24.48
CA ALA A 2 -22.19 -6.64 -23.41
C ALA A 2 -21.24 -5.60 -23.99
N GLN A 3 -21.54 -4.33 -23.72
CA GLN A 3 -20.73 -3.20 -24.15
C GLN A 3 -19.31 -3.40 -23.61
N ILE A 4 -18.37 -3.53 -24.54
CA ILE A 4 -16.93 -3.54 -24.27
C ILE A 4 -16.60 -2.18 -23.66
N LEU A 5 -16.71 -2.10 -22.33
CA LEU A 5 -16.18 -0.99 -21.57
C LEU A 5 -14.66 -1.16 -21.65
N ARG A 6 -14.02 -0.39 -22.54
CA ARG A 6 -12.57 -0.15 -22.44
C ARG A 6 -12.34 0.44 -21.06
N ILE A 7 -11.94 -0.39 -20.09
CA ILE A 7 -11.58 0.08 -18.76
C ILE A 7 -10.26 0.83 -18.92
N LEU A 8 -10.35 2.13 -19.19
CA LEU A 8 -9.27 3.06 -18.89
C LEU A 8 -9.08 2.95 -17.38
N GLY A 9 -7.98 2.32 -16.95
CA GLY A 9 -7.70 2.10 -15.53
C GLY A 9 -7.80 3.39 -14.73
N ALA A 10 -8.15 3.29 -13.45
CA ALA A 10 -8.37 4.44 -12.59
C ALA A 10 -7.13 5.34 -12.51
N ASP A 11 -7.34 6.65 -12.43
CA ASP A 11 -6.29 7.60 -12.08
C ASP A 11 -6.09 7.55 -10.55
N LEU A 12 -4.83 7.40 -10.11
CA LEU A 12 -4.50 7.21 -8.69
C LEU A 12 -4.83 8.46 -7.87
N ASP A 13 -4.66 9.65 -8.45
CA ASP A 13 -4.83 10.92 -7.75
C ASP A 13 -6.26 11.44 -7.83
N ARG A 14 -7.09 10.85 -8.71
CA ARG A 14 -8.48 11.23 -8.93
C ARG A 14 -9.42 10.14 -8.46
N THR A 15 -9.71 10.16 -7.16
CA THR A 15 -10.54 9.14 -6.49
C THR A 15 -11.91 8.95 -7.13
N GLU A 16 -12.49 9.95 -7.80
CA GLU A 16 -13.74 9.87 -8.54
C GLU A 16 -13.70 8.89 -9.72
N THR A 17 -12.51 8.65 -10.28
CA THR A 17 -12.28 7.69 -11.38
C THR A 17 -12.15 6.24 -10.88
N TRP A 18 -12.01 6.03 -9.57
CA TRP A 18 -11.89 4.70 -9.00
C TRP A 18 -13.19 3.93 -9.17
N ILE A 19 -13.07 2.63 -9.45
CA ILE A 19 -14.20 1.77 -9.78
C ILE A 19 -14.64 0.98 -8.56
N ARG A 20 -15.94 0.64 -8.49
CA ARG A 20 -16.47 -0.16 -7.38
C ARG A 20 -15.71 -1.49 -7.32
N TYR A 21 -15.20 -1.81 -6.14
CA TYR A 21 -14.35 -2.98 -5.96
C TYR A 21 -15.10 -4.28 -6.16
N ASP A 22 -14.45 -5.20 -6.87
CA ASP A 22 -14.78 -6.61 -6.93
C ASP A 22 -13.51 -7.45 -6.69
N LYS A 23 -13.64 -8.60 -6.01
CA LYS A 23 -12.49 -9.43 -5.65
C LYS A 23 -11.72 -9.95 -6.87
N ALA A 24 -12.40 -10.19 -7.99
CA ALA A 24 -11.77 -10.69 -9.21
C ALA A 24 -10.78 -9.67 -9.80
N MET A 25 -10.94 -8.37 -9.52
CA MET A 25 -10.02 -7.32 -9.97
C MET A 25 -8.59 -7.51 -9.46
N CYS A 26 -8.38 -8.13 -8.30
CA CYS A 26 -7.04 -8.34 -7.78
C CYS A 26 -6.23 -9.37 -8.61
N LEU A 27 -6.90 -10.21 -9.40
CA LEU A 27 -6.26 -11.28 -10.17
C LEU A 27 -5.61 -10.79 -11.47
N ASP A 28 -6.06 -9.65 -12.00
CA ASP A 28 -5.59 -9.07 -13.26
C ASP A 28 -5.16 -7.60 -13.16
N CYS A 29 -5.03 -7.06 -11.93
CA CYS A 29 -4.53 -5.71 -11.68
C CYS A 29 -3.00 -5.63 -11.70
N VAL A 30 -2.44 -4.48 -12.06
CA VAL A 30 -1.01 -4.15 -11.89
C VAL A 30 -0.60 -3.92 -10.43
N SER A 31 -1.51 -4.19 -9.48
CA SER A 31 -1.39 -3.90 -8.05
C SER A 31 -1.19 -2.43 -7.75
N SER A 32 -2.07 -1.60 -8.32
CA SER A 32 -2.12 -0.16 -8.10
C SER A 32 -2.26 0.24 -6.63
N CYS A 33 -2.91 -0.59 -5.80
CA CYS A 33 -2.96 -0.36 -4.35
C CYS A 33 -1.57 -0.45 -3.70
N CYS A 34 -0.68 -1.27 -4.24
CA CYS A 34 0.72 -1.37 -3.82
C CYS A 34 1.61 -0.27 -4.41
N THR A 35 1.06 0.71 -5.14
CA THR A 35 1.79 1.92 -5.58
C THR A 35 1.37 3.18 -4.83
N LEU A 36 0.32 3.08 -4.00
CA LEU A 36 -0.16 4.18 -3.16
C LEU A 36 0.78 4.40 -1.97
N PRO A 37 0.94 5.65 -1.50
CA PRO A 37 1.57 5.92 -0.22
C PRO A 37 0.85 5.21 0.92
N VAL A 38 1.60 4.67 1.88
CA VAL A 38 1.05 3.96 3.04
C VAL A 38 1.63 4.57 4.31
N GLU A 39 0.74 5.06 5.16
CA GLU A 39 1.06 5.37 6.55
C GLU A 39 0.79 4.15 7.44
N ALA A 40 1.73 3.87 8.33
CA ALA A 40 1.75 2.74 9.23
C ALA A 40 1.95 3.21 10.68
N ARG A 41 1.31 2.52 11.63
CA ARG A 41 1.57 2.69 13.06
C ARG A 41 2.77 1.83 13.47
N LEU A 42 3.34 2.10 14.65
CA LEU A 42 4.39 1.25 15.23
C LEU A 42 3.96 -0.22 15.30
N SER A 43 2.71 -0.50 15.69
CA SER A 43 2.15 -1.86 15.73
C SER A 43 2.09 -2.53 14.35
N ASP A 44 1.90 -1.76 13.27
CA ASP A 44 1.97 -2.31 11.91
C ASP A 44 3.41 -2.67 11.53
N LEU A 45 4.39 -1.83 11.92
CA LEU A 45 5.80 -2.11 11.69
C LEU A 45 6.27 -3.36 12.45
N ILE A 46 5.77 -3.57 13.66
CA ILE A 46 6.01 -4.79 14.42
C ILE A 46 5.37 -6.00 13.74
N ARG A 47 4.11 -5.87 13.31
CA ARG A 47 3.43 -6.93 12.55
C ARG A 47 4.18 -7.30 11.27
N MET A 48 4.73 -6.32 10.58
CA MET A 48 5.58 -6.50 9.40
C MET A 48 6.93 -7.17 9.71
N GLY A 49 7.30 -7.30 10.99
CA GLY A 49 8.56 -7.90 11.43
C GLY A 49 9.78 -7.00 11.21
N VAL A 50 9.59 -5.69 10.99
CA VAL A 50 10.69 -4.73 10.76
C VAL A 50 11.06 -3.95 12.03
N VAL A 51 10.22 -4.04 13.05
CA VAL A 51 10.45 -3.51 14.39
C VAL A 51 10.18 -4.64 15.38
N ASP A 52 11.05 -4.77 16.38
CA ASP A 52 10.86 -5.74 17.45
C ASP A 52 9.84 -5.23 18.49
N GLU A 53 9.12 -6.15 19.13
CA GLU A 53 8.17 -5.83 20.20
C GLU A 53 8.85 -5.12 21.39
N PHE A 54 10.13 -5.43 21.67
CA PHE A 54 10.91 -4.77 22.73
C PHE A 54 11.24 -3.31 22.41
N GLU A 55 11.25 -2.90 21.13
CA GLU A 55 11.47 -1.50 20.71
C GLU A 55 10.26 -0.60 21.01
N LYS A 56 9.12 -1.12 21.50
CA LYS A 56 7.89 -0.35 21.78
C LYS A 56 8.09 0.86 22.70
N GLY A 57 9.04 0.77 23.63
CA GLY A 57 9.36 1.85 24.56
C GLY A 57 10.31 2.91 24.01
N GLU A 58 10.90 2.67 22.83
CA GLU A 58 11.90 3.58 22.26
C GLU A 58 11.25 4.83 21.64
N PRO A 59 11.98 5.97 21.62
CA PRO A 59 11.50 7.14 20.91
C PRO A 59 11.28 6.84 19.42
N LEU A 60 10.09 7.15 18.90
CA LEU A 60 9.73 6.91 17.49
C LEU A 60 10.73 7.51 16.49
N LYS A 61 11.41 8.60 16.87
CA LYS A 61 12.43 9.25 16.04
C LYS A 61 13.66 8.36 15.82
N ASP A 62 14.05 7.58 16.83
CA ASP A 62 15.21 6.70 16.76
C ASP A 62 14.90 5.48 15.90
N ILE A 63 13.72 4.86 16.12
CA ILE A 63 13.17 3.81 15.25
C ILE A 63 13.08 4.30 13.80
N ALA A 64 12.52 5.50 13.57
CA ALA A 64 12.42 6.08 12.23
C ALA A 64 13.79 6.31 11.59
N LYS A 65 14.80 6.73 12.36
CA LYS A 65 16.17 6.93 11.86
C LYS A 65 16.79 5.60 11.42
N ARG A 66 16.62 4.54 12.21
CA ARG A 66 17.04 3.17 11.86
C ARG A 66 16.35 2.68 10.59
N LEU A 67 15.03 2.70 10.56
CA LEU A 67 14.23 2.21 9.42
C LEU A 67 14.46 3.01 8.13
N LYS A 68 14.80 4.31 8.22
CA LYS A 68 15.23 5.10 7.06
C LYS A 68 16.55 4.61 6.49
N LYS A 69 17.52 4.28 7.36
CA LYS A 69 18.82 3.73 6.94
C LYS A 69 18.67 2.35 6.28
N GLU A 70 17.72 1.55 6.75
CA GLU A 70 17.35 0.25 6.17
C GLU A 70 16.50 0.38 4.89
N GLY A 71 16.04 1.59 4.55
CA GLY A 71 15.21 1.82 3.37
C GLY A 71 13.80 1.27 3.49
N ILE A 72 13.23 1.21 4.69
CA ILE A 72 11.87 0.68 4.94
C ILE A 72 10.86 1.83 5.10
N VAL A 73 11.28 2.92 5.74
CA VAL A 73 10.46 4.11 6.01
C VAL A 73 11.06 5.32 5.32
N GLU A 74 10.23 6.14 4.68
CA GLU A 74 10.63 7.42 4.09
C GLU A 74 10.55 8.58 5.09
N ARG A 75 9.47 8.60 5.90
CA ARG A 75 9.16 9.73 6.79
C ARG A 75 8.48 9.26 8.07
N LEU A 76 8.73 9.99 9.16
CA LEU A 76 7.91 9.96 10.38
C LEU A 76 7.16 11.30 10.49
N ASN A 77 5.85 11.25 10.68
CA ASN A 77 5.07 12.40 11.12
C ASN A 77 5.10 12.46 12.66
N ALA A 78 5.95 13.31 13.22
CA ALA A 78 6.13 13.40 14.68
C ALA A 78 4.87 13.83 15.43
N LYS A 79 3.92 14.51 14.77
CA LYS A 79 2.66 14.94 15.40
C LYS A 79 1.69 13.77 15.58
N THR A 80 1.61 12.88 14.59
CA THR A 80 0.65 11.76 14.59
C THR A 80 1.28 10.43 14.99
N GLY A 81 2.60 10.33 15.00
CA GLY A 81 3.33 9.09 15.24
C GLY A 81 3.24 8.09 14.07
N LEU A 82 2.83 8.54 12.89
CA LEU A 82 2.68 7.68 11.71
C LEU A 82 3.96 7.66 10.87
N PHE A 83 4.33 6.46 10.41
CA PHE A 83 5.47 6.20 9.55
C PHE A 83 4.99 6.05 8.10
N THR A 84 5.55 6.81 7.18
CA THR A 84 5.33 6.61 5.74
C THR A 84 6.29 5.56 5.24
N LEU A 85 5.77 4.43 4.73
CA LEU A 85 6.61 3.37 4.16
C LEU A 85 7.26 3.83 2.85
N VAL A 86 8.47 3.34 2.59
CA VAL A 86 9.17 3.66 1.35
C VAL A 86 8.41 3.15 0.13
N ARG A 87 8.59 3.84 -0.99
CA ARG A 87 8.31 3.34 -2.33
C ARG A 87 9.59 3.37 -3.15
N LEU A 88 9.71 2.43 -4.08
CA LEU A 88 10.77 2.42 -5.07
C LEU A 88 10.61 3.61 -6.04
N SER A 89 11.62 3.87 -6.86
CA SER A 89 11.61 4.98 -7.82
C SER A 89 10.46 4.92 -8.83
N ASN A 90 9.91 3.73 -9.08
CA ASN A 90 8.74 3.51 -9.92
C ASN A 90 7.40 3.55 -9.15
N ASN A 91 7.41 4.05 -7.90
CA ASN A 91 6.31 4.05 -6.94
C ASN A 91 5.89 2.69 -6.38
N ASP A 92 6.53 1.58 -6.73
CA ASP A 92 6.18 0.28 -6.16
C ASP A 92 6.46 0.24 -4.66
N CYS A 93 5.58 -0.42 -3.90
CA CYS A 93 5.87 -0.83 -2.55
C CYS A 93 7.10 -1.75 -2.54
N LEU A 94 7.96 -1.60 -1.54
CA LEU A 94 9.14 -2.45 -1.29
C LEU A 94 8.83 -3.96 -1.33
N TYR A 95 7.61 -4.35 -0.95
CA TYR A 95 7.18 -5.74 -0.86
C TYR A 95 6.33 -6.22 -2.04
N LEU A 96 6.37 -5.51 -3.16
CA LEU A 96 5.66 -5.91 -4.37
C LEU A 96 6.54 -6.80 -5.23
N HIS A 97 6.11 -8.03 -5.48
CA HIS A 97 6.88 -8.95 -6.29
C HIS A 97 6.95 -8.45 -7.75
N PRO A 98 8.15 -8.31 -8.36
CA PRO A 98 8.31 -7.61 -9.64
C PRO A 98 7.61 -8.29 -10.80
N LYS A 99 7.55 -9.63 -10.82
CA LYS A 99 6.90 -10.41 -11.90
C LYS A 99 5.41 -10.65 -11.67
N THR A 100 5.05 -11.29 -10.56
CA THR A 100 3.65 -11.67 -10.26
C THR A 100 2.77 -10.48 -9.91
N ARG A 101 3.37 -9.33 -9.54
CA ARG A 101 2.66 -8.16 -9.00
C ARG A 101 1.83 -8.49 -7.76
N LEU A 102 2.18 -9.53 -7.01
CA LEU A 102 1.55 -9.84 -5.73
C LEU A 102 2.42 -9.32 -4.58
N CYS A 103 1.78 -8.85 -3.50
CA CYS A 103 2.52 -8.47 -2.30
C CYS A 103 3.11 -9.73 -1.64
N THR A 104 4.38 -9.68 -1.26
CA THR A 104 5.11 -10.82 -0.69
C THR A 104 4.84 -11.03 0.81
N ILE A 105 4.28 -10.02 1.50
CA ILE A 105 3.98 -10.04 2.94
C ILE A 105 2.54 -9.62 3.24
N TYR A 106 1.60 -9.89 2.32
CA TYR A 106 0.25 -9.29 2.36
C TYR A 106 -0.43 -9.41 3.74
N ASP A 107 -0.37 -10.58 4.37
CA ASP A 107 -0.99 -10.84 5.68
C ASP A 107 -0.34 -10.07 6.85
N GLN A 108 0.92 -9.65 6.69
CA GLN A 108 1.64 -8.85 7.68
C GLN A 108 1.57 -7.34 7.42
N ARG A 109 1.04 -6.90 6.26
CA ARG A 109 0.99 -5.47 5.91
C ARG A 109 0.15 -4.65 6.90
N PRO A 110 0.32 -3.31 6.91
CA PRO A 110 -0.53 -2.42 7.70
C PRO A 110 -2.01 -2.66 7.42
N GLU A 111 -2.86 -2.37 8.40
CA GLU A 111 -4.32 -2.54 8.27
C GLU A 111 -4.89 -1.80 7.05
N THR A 112 -4.33 -0.65 6.70
CA THR A 112 -4.71 0.13 5.52
C THR A 112 -4.51 -0.64 4.22
N CYS A 113 -3.48 -1.48 4.11
CA CYS A 113 -3.25 -2.32 2.93
C CYS A 113 -4.17 -3.55 2.92
N ARG A 114 -4.26 -4.26 4.05
CA ARG A 114 -5.02 -5.52 4.13
C ARG A 114 -6.53 -5.33 4.02
N ASN A 115 -7.02 -4.18 4.49
CA ASN A 115 -8.43 -3.85 4.46
C ASN A 115 -8.78 -2.95 3.25
N HIS A 116 -7.83 -2.63 2.36
CA HIS A 116 -8.15 -1.91 1.14
C HIS A 116 -9.00 -2.79 0.21
N PRO A 117 -10.08 -2.27 -0.41
CA PRO A 117 -10.56 -0.89 -0.39
C PRO A 117 -11.70 -0.61 0.59
N ARG A 118 -12.01 -1.50 1.56
CA ARG A 118 -12.96 -1.19 2.63
C ARG A 118 -12.51 0.06 3.41
N VAL A 119 -11.20 0.25 3.54
CA VAL A 119 -10.56 1.48 4.04
C VAL A 119 -9.69 2.12 2.95
N GLY A 120 -9.49 3.43 3.04
CA GLY A 120 -8.62 4.18 2.13
C GLY A 120 -9.24 5.49 1.63
N PRO A 121 -8.66 6.11 0.58
CA PRO A 121 -9.10 7.41 0.06
C PRO A 121 -10.55 7.45 -0.43
N ARG A 122 -11.06 6.33 -0.96
CA ARG A 122 -12.45 6.15 -1.36
C ARG A 122 -12.97 4.77 -0.94
N PRO A 123 -13.57 4.63 0.25
CA PRO A 123 -14.06 3.36 0.76
C PRO A 123 -15.01 2.67 -0.21
N GLY A 124 -14.77 1.37 -0.47
CA GLY A 124 -15.55 0.54 -1.40
C GLY A 124 -15.15 0.65 -2.88
N TYR A 125 -14.21 1.54 -3.21
CA TYR A 125 -13.73 1.75 -4.58
C TYR A 125 -12.22 1.51 -4.67
N CYS A 126 -11.78 0.92 -5.78
CA CYS A 126 -10.39 0.54 -6.01
C CYS A 126 -9.81 1.37 -7.17
N ALA A 127 -8.56 1.78 -7.02
CA ALA A 127 -7.77 2.39 -8.07
C ALA A 127 -7.33 1.37 -9.14
N TYR A 128 -8.20 0.44 -9.52
CA TYR A 128 -7.89 -0.69 -10.36
C TYR A 128 -7.30 -0.25 -11.70
N LYS A 129 -6.20 -0.90 -12.10
CA LYS A 129 -5.56 -0.74 -13.40
C LYS A 129 -5.23 -2.14 -13.95
N PRO A 130 -5.80 -2.56 -15.08
CA PRO A 130 -5.58 -3.89 -15.62
C PRO A 130 -4.13 -4.06 -16.11
N GLN A 131 -3.54 -5.27 -15.94
CA GLN A 131 -2.21 -5.61 -16.46
C GLN A 131 -2.17 -5.62 -17.99
N LYS A 132 -3.29 -5.99 -18.61
CA LYS A 132 -3.48 -5.97 -20.05
C LYS A 132 -4.76 -5.21 -20.35
N LEU A 133 -4.68 -4.25 -21.26
CA LEU A 133 -5.88 -3.62 -21.81
C LEU A 133 -6.74 -4.73 -22.42
N ARG A 134 -7.96 -4.88 -21.90
CA ARG A 134 -8.99 -5.76 -22.46
C ARG A 134 -9.86 -4.98 -23.42
#